data_AF-A0A956P7A8-F1
#
_entry.id   AF-A0A956P7A8-F1
#
_cell.length_a   1.000
_cell.length_b   1.000
_cell.length_c   1.000
_cell.angle_alpha   90.00
_cell.angle_beta   90.00
_cell.angle_gamma   90.00
#
_symmetry.space_group_name_H-M   'P 1'
#
loop_
_entity.id
_entity.type
_entity.pdbx_description
1 polymer ?
#
loop_
_entity_poly.entity_id
_entity_poly.type
_entity_poly.pdbx_seq_one_letter_code
_entity_poly.pdbx_strand_id
1 'polypeptide(L)'
;AEQAATAALATDVDSFNSGPGFLYTRVKGAMDGIAMNMLTPIDPERLLVQHAYYAHKRCDPAVVEGFFKAYEADWHLDFPIWEAKIHRLKPLLAEGDGDIPRFRKWYAQFYSEPGASAGA
;
A
#
# COMPACT_ATOMS: atom_id res chain seq x y z
N ALA A 1 -11.27 8.36 10.94
CA ALA A 1 -12.27 9.18 10.23
C ALA A 1 -11.64 10.13 9.19
N GLU A 2 -10.33 10.09 8.95
CA GLU A 2 -9.64 11.04 8.04
C GLU A 2 -9.19 10.40 6.71
N GLN A 3 -8.87 9.09 6.72
CA GLN A 3 -8.58 8.29 5.51
C GLN A 3 -9.72 8.26 4.47
N ALA A 4 -10.92 8.73 4.84
CA ALA A 4 -12.12 8.75 4.00
C ALA A 4 -12.16 9.92 3.00
N ALA A 5 -11.36 10.99 3.18
CA ALA A 5 -11.40 12.16 2.31
C ALA A 5 -10.92 11.83 0.88
N THR A 6 -9.85 11.04 0.78
CA THR A 6 -9.28 10.55 -0.48
C THR A 6 -10.28 9.66 -1.24
N ALA A 7 -11.02 8.82 -0.53
CA ALA A 7 -12.03 7.92 -1.10
C ALA A 7 -13.26 8.67 -1.64
N ALA A 8 -13.62 9.82 -1.06
CA ALA A 8 -14.78 10.60 -1.48
C ALA A 8 -14.63 11.22 -2.88
N LEU A 9 -13.41 11.40 -3.38
CA LEU A 9 -13.12 11.94 -4.71
C LEU A 9 -13.07 10.86 -5.80
N ALA A 10 -13.09 9.58 -5.40
CA ALA A 10 -13.00 8.44 -6.28
C ALA A 10 -14.38 7.83 -6.54
N THR A 11 -14.71 7.63 -7.82
CA THR A 11 -15.86 6.84 -8.26
C THR A 11 -15.47 5.37 -8.48
N ASP A 12 -14.19 5.10 -8.67
CA ASP A 12 -13.64 3.78 -8.95
C ASP A 12 -12.17 3.71 -8.50
N VAL A 13 -11.78 2.61 -7.85
CA VAL A 13 -10.43 2.39 -7.33
C VAL A 13 -10.01 0.94 -7.55
N ASP A 14 -8.99 0.75 -8.38
CA ASP A 14 -8.41 -0.57 -8.66
C ASP A 14 -6.94 -0.61 -8.23
N SER A 15 -6.57 -1.58 -7.39
CA SER A 15 -5.19 -1.75 -6.89
C SER A 15 -4.60 -3.08 -7.33
N PHE A 16 -3.35 -3.05 -7.80
CA PHE A 16 -2.64 -4.22 -8.31
C PHE A 16 -1.23 -4.31 -7.76
N ASN A 17 -0.88 -5.45 -7.18
CA ASN A 17 0.49 -5.81 -6.86
C ASN A 17 1.13 -6.54 -8.05
N SER A 18 2.26 -6.01 -8.53
CA SER A 18 3.08 -6.64 -9.56
C SER A 18 4.44 -7.00 -8.95
N GLY A 19 4.62 -8.28 -8.64
CA GLY A 19 5.81 -8.75 -7.93
C GLY A 19 5.85 -8.33 -6.46
N PRO A 20 7.03 -8.40 -5.81
CA PRO A 20 7.16 -8.22 -4.37
C PRO A 20 7.25 -6.77 -3.90
N GLY A 21 7.58 -5.82 -4.80
CA GLY A 21 7.95 -4.46 -4.41
C GLY A 21 7.25 -3.35 -5.19
N PHE A 22 6.32 -3.68 -6.10
CA PHE A 22 5.63 -2.69 -6.92
C PHE A 22 4.12 -2.88 -6.84
N LEU A 23 3.44 -1.87 -6.29
CA LEU A 23 1.99 -1.74 -6.25
C LEU A 23 1.61 -0.50 -7.05
N TYR A 24 0.51 -0.56 -7.79
CA TYR A 24 -0.12 0.64 -8.32
C TYR A 24 -1.63 0.62 -8.09
N THR A 25 -2.18 1.80 -7.87
CA THR A 25 -3.60 2.03 -7.68
C THR A 25 -4.07 3.03 -8.72
N ARG A 26 -5.06 2.63 -9.52
CA ARG A 26 -5.76 3.52 -10.45
C ARG A 26 -6.98 4.09 -9.75
N VAL A 27 -7.14 5.40 -9.83
CA VAL A 27 -8.26 6.13 -9.27
C VAL A 27 -8.98 6.83 -10.42
N LYS A 28 -10.30 6.72 -10.48
CA LYS A 28 -11.15 7.54 -11.37
C LYS A 28 -12.11 8.37 -10.54
N GLY A 29 -12.50 9.54 -11.03
CA GLY A 29 -13.47 10.42 -10.38
C GLY A 29 -13.11 11.89 -10.58
N ALA A 30 -13.40 12.71 -9.57
CA ALA A 30 -12.93 14.10 -9.52
C ALA A 30 -11.39 14.15 -9.45
N MET A 31 -10.81 13.17 -8.74
CA MET A 31 -9.41 12.80 -8.87
C MET A 31 -9.30 11.61 -9.82
N ASP A 32 -8.53 11.77 -10.89
CA ASP A 32 -8.24 10.73 -11.88
C ASP A 32 -6.74 10.63 -12.10
N GLY A 33 -6.19 9.43 -11.92
CA GLY A 33 -4.75 9.24 -11.94
C GLY A 33 -4.29 7.86 -11.51
N ILE A 34 -2.99 7.75 -11.32
CA ILE A 34 -2.33 6.53 -10.85
C ILE A 34 -1.40 6.87 -9.68
N ALA A 35 -1.60 6.16 -8.56
CA ALA A 35 -0.65 6.08 -7.46
C ALA A 35 0.26 4.88 -7.68
N MET A 36 1.55 5.05 -7.52
CA MET A 36 2.56 4.01 -7.57
C MET A 36 3.26 3.94 -6.23
N ASN A 37 3.27 2.76 -5.62
CA ASN A 37 3.99 2.49 -4.39
C ASN A 37 5.09 1.47 -4.64
N MET A 38 6.32 1.85 -4.33
CA MET A 38 7.52 1.09 -4.61
C MET A 38 8.26 0.85 -3.30
N LEU A 39 8.42 -0.42 -2.95
CA LEU A 39 9.11 -0.86 -1.76
C LEU A 39 10.36 -1.63 -2.18
N THR A 40 11.52 -1.05 -1.90
CA THR A 40 12.81 -1.63 -2.26
C THR A 40 13.58 -1.97 -1.00
N PRO A 41 13.87 -3.26 -0.72
CA PRO A 41 14.82 -3.63 0.31
C PRO A 41 16.19 -3.04 -0.01
N ILE A 42 16.73 -2.27 0.93
CA ILE A 42 18.07 -1.67 0.79
C ILE A 42 19.09 -2.30 1.74
N ASP A 43 18.61 -2.90 2.84
CA ASP A 43 19.39 -3.64 3.83
C ASP A 43 18.46 -4.61 4.60
N PRO A 44 19.00 -5.52 5.43
CA PRO A 44 18.19 -6.26 6.39
C PRO A 44 17.34 -5.31 7.25
N GLU A 45 16.04 -5.59 7.32
CA GLU A 45 15.06 -4.81 8.10
C GLU A 45 14.92 -3.32 7.68
N ARG A 46 15.48 -2.91 6.54
CA ARG A 46 15.34 -1.54 6.01
C ARG A 46 14.76 -1.53 4.60
N LEU A 47 13.70 -0.75 4.43
CA LEU A 47 13.02 -0.56 3.15
C LEU A 47 13.11 0.91 2.74
N LEU A 48 13.46 1.14 1.47
CA LEU A 48 13.15 2.40 0.82
C LEU A 48 11.71 2.32 0.32
N VAL A 49 10.86 3.20 0.85
CA VAL A 49 9.46 3.35 0.43
C VAL A 49 9.36 4.62 -0.40
N GLN A 50 8.97 4.48 -1.67
CA GLN A 50 8.78 5.59 -2.59
C GLN A 50 7.34 5.59 -3.10
N HIS A 51 6.69 6.75 -3.05
CA HIS A 51 5.41 6.98 -3.70
C HIS A 51 5.56 7.98 -4.83
N ALA A 52 4.91 7.68 -5.94
CA ALA A 52 4.74 8.61 -7.03
C ALA A 52 3.27 8.61 -7.41
N TYR A 53 2.70 9.80 -7.60
CA TYR A 53 1.33 9.92 -8.07
C TYR A 53 1.29 10.81 -9.29
N TYR A 54 0.53 10.39 -10.29
CA TYR A 54 0.36 11.12 -11.54
C TYR A 54 -1.12 11.38 -11.75
N ALA A 55 -1.49 12.66 -11.71
CA ALA A 55 -2.83 13.14 -12.04
C ALA A 55 -3.00 13.25 -13.55
N HIS A 56 -4.17 12.89 -14.07
CA HIS A 56 -4.54 13.23 -15.43
C HIS A 56 -4.64 14.76 -15.55
N LYS A 57 -4.21 15.33 -16.68
CA LYS A 57 -4.26 16.78 -16.96
C LYS A 57 -5.67 17.41 -16.94
N ARG A 58 -6.70 16.59 -16.80
CA ARG A 58 -8.11 17.01 -16.78
C ARG A 58 -8.60 17.33 -15.37
N CYS A 59 -7.85 16.90 -14.36
CA CYS A 59 -8.19 17.16 -12.97
C CYS A 59 -8.00 18.64 -12.65
N ASP A 60 -8.88 19.16 -11.80
CA ASP A 60 -8.75 20.50 -11.25
C ASP A 60 -7.47 20.56 -10.38
N PRO A 61 -6.53 21.50 -10.64
CA PRO A 61 -5.32 21.64 -9.85
C PRO A 61 -5.56 21.75 -8.33
N ALA A 62 -6.66 22.38 -7.89
CA ALA A 62 -6.98 22.51 -6.48
C ALA A 62 -7.42 21.17 -5.87
N VAL A 63 -8.13 20.34 -6.63
CA VAL A 63 -8.49 18.96 -6.24
C VAL A 63 -7.23 18.11 -6.12
N VAL A 64 -6.32 18.23 -7.09
CA VAL A 64 -5.03 17.51 -7.08
C VAL A 64 -4.21 17.91 -5.84
N GLU A 65 -4.04 19.21 -5.58
CA GLU A 65 -3.29 19.68 -4.41
C GLU A 65 -3.90 19.19 -3.09
N GLY A 66 -5.22 19.27 -2.94
CA GLY A 66 -5.93 18.78 -1.76
C GLY A 66 -5.75 17.27 -1.55
N PHE A 67 -5.86 16.50 -2.63
CA PHE A 67 -5.63 15.06 -2.61
C PHE A 67 -4.21 14.71 -2.16
N PHE A 68 -3.19 15.37 -2.71
CA PHE A 68 -1.80 15.11 -2.35
C PHE A 68 -1.50 15.39 -0.88
N LYS A 69 -2.04 16.49 -0.33
CA LYS A 69 -1.90 16.82 1.10
C LYS A 69 -2.53 15.76 1.99
N ALA A 70 -3.74 15.30 1.65
CA ALA A 70 -4.42 14.24 2.39
C ALA A 70 -3.66 12.91 2.30
N TYR A 71 -3.20 12.55 1.10
CA TYR A 71 -2.42 11.34 0.86
C TYR A 71 -1.10 11.34 1.65
N GLU A 72 -0.35 12.45 1.64
CA GLU A 72 0.87 12.60 2.43
C GLU A 72 0.60 12.46 3.94
N ALA A 73 -0.48 13.07 4.44
CA ALA A 73 -0.87 12.96 5.84
C ALA A 73 -1.21 11.51 6.22
N ASP A 74 -1.96 10.79 5.38
CA ASP A 74 -2.31 9.38 5.62
C ASP A 74 -1.07 8.50 5.74
N TRP A 75 -0.06 8.67 4.87
CA TRP A 75 1.17 7.87 4.93
C TRP A 75 2.00 8.10 6.18
N HIS A 76 2.00 9.32 6.71
CA HIS A 76 2.70 9.60 7.96
C HIS A 76 2.11 8.86 9.17
N LEU A 77 0.85 8.41 9.09
CA LEU A 77 0.22 7.62 10.15
C LEU A 77 0.74 6.17 10.19
N ASP A 78 1.21 5.65 9.06
CA ASP A 78 1.67 4.26 8.95
C ASP A 78 3.08 4.05 9.52
N PHE A 79 4.00 5.01 9.31
CA PHE A 79 5.41 4.85 9.71
C PHE A 79 5.59 4.55 11.21
N PRO A 80 4.95 5.25 12.16
CA PRO A 80 5.10 4.93 13.58
C PRO A 80 4.68 3.50 13.93
N ILE A 81 3.68 2.95 13.23
CA ILE A 81 3.24 1.57 13.41
C ILE A 81 4.27 0.60 12.83
N TRP A 82 4.81 0.89 11.66
CA TRP A 82 5.79 0.01 11.00
C TRP A 82 7.13 -0.05 11.71
N GLU A 83 7.60 1.07 12.24
CA GLU A 83 8.84 1.15 13.00
C GLU A 83 8.75 0.43 14.35
N ALA A 84 7.55 0.32 14.94
CA ALA A 84 7.36 -0.24 16.27
C ALA A 84 6.79 -1.68 16.28
N LYS A 85 6.34 -2.21 15.13
CA LYS A 85 5.73 -3.54 15.06
C LYS A 85 6.75 -4.65 14.83
N ILE A 86 6.36 -5.86 15.19
CA ILE A 86 7.13 -7.08 14.91
C ILE A 86 6.42 -7.97 13.89
N HIS A 87 7.18 -8.72 13.10
CA HIS A 87 6.63 -9.76 12.26
C HIS A 87 6.18 -10.95 13.12
N ARG A 88 4.94 -11.39 12.93
CA ARG A 88 4.39 -12.62 13.53
C ARG A 88 4.14 -13.64 12.44
N LEU A 89 4.82 -14.79 12.49
CA LEU A 89 4.67 -15.86 11.49
C LEU A 89 3.24 -16.41 11.46
N LYS A 90 2.65 -16.64 12.64
CA LYS A 90 1.26 -17.09 12.83
C LYS A 90 0.47 -15.99 13.57
N PRO A 91 -0.09 -14.98 12.88
CA PRO A 91 -0.89 -13.95 13.53
C PRO A 91 -2.23 -14.52 14.04
N LEU A 92 -2.72 -14.00 15.16
CA LEU A 92 -4.10 -14.24 15.59
C LEU A 92 -5.01 -13.34 14.75
N LEU A 93 -6.00 -13.93 14.08
CA LEU A 93 -6.92 -13.21 13.21
C LEU A 93 -8.29 -13.06 13.88
N ALA A 94 -8.81 -11.84 13.85
CA ALA A 94 -10.18 -11.51 14.22
C ALA A 94 -11.09 -11.50 12.99
N GLU A 95 -12.40 -11.44 13.24
CA GLU A 95 -13.38 -11.22 12.18
C GLU A 95 -13.13 -9.84 11.53
N GLY A 96 -12.93 -9.81 10.22
CA GLY A 96 -12.67 -8.59 9.44
C GLY A 96 -11.21 -8.36 9.02
N ASP A 97 -10.23 -9.12 9.54
CA ASP A 97 -8.80 -8.94 9.20
C ASP A 97 -8.43 -9.30 7.75
N GLY A 98 -9.35 -9.90 7.01
CA GLY A 98 -9.10 -10.39 5.65
C GLY A 98 -8.17 -11.61 5.62
N ASP A 99 -7.77 -12.01 4.41
CA ASP A 99 -7.05 -13.27 4.17
C ASP A 99 -5.52 -13.06 4.14
N ILE A 100 -4.96 -12.64 5.29
CA ILE A 100 -3.52 -12.47 5.49
C ILE A 100 -2.72 -13.75 5.14
N PRO A 101 -3.16 -14.97 5.53
CA PRO A 101 -2.42 -16.20 5.20
C PRO A 101 -2.32 -16.43 3.69
N ARG A 102 -3.40 -16.21 2.93
CA ARG A 102 -3.36 -16.34 1.47
C ARG A 102 -2.44 -15.32 0.82
N PHE A 103 -2.46 -14.07 1.28
CA PHE A 103 -1.53 -13.05 0.80
C PHE A 103 -0.07 -13.47 1.01
N ARG A 104 0.27 -13.94 2.21
CA ARG A 104 1.64 -14.41 2.53
C ARG A 104 2.05 -15.62 1.70
N LYS A 105 1.13 -16.57 1.47
CA LYS A 105 1.38 -17.73 0.60
C LYS A 105 1.66 -17.29 -0.85
N TRP A 106 0.91 -16.32 -1.37
CA TRP A 106 1.19 -15.74 -2.68
C TRP A 106 2.54 -15.02 -2.70
N TYR A 107 2.86 -14.20 -1.70
CA TYR A 107 4.10 -13.43 -1.65
C TYR A 107 5.36 -14.31 -1.52
N ALA A 108 5.24 -15.48 -0.87
CA ALA A 108 6.35 -16.43 -0.70
C ALA A 108 6.99 -16.89 -2.01
N GLN A 109 6.28 -16.82 -3.14
CA GLN A 109 6.80 -17.21 -4.46
C GLN A 109 8.01 -16.36 -4.92
N PHE A 110 8.18 -15.17 -4.35
CA PHE A 110 9.26 -14.24 -4.72
C PHE A 110 10.56 -14.47 -3.95
N TYR A 111 10.57 -15.41 -2.99
CA TYR A 111 11.77 -15.79 -2.26
C TYR A 111 12.33 -17.10 -2.80
N SER A 112 13.65 -17.14 -2.97
CA SER A 112 14.40 -18.31 -3.44
C SER A 112 14.41 -19.45 -2.42
N GLU A 113 14.30 -19.12 -1.13
CA GLU A 113 14.00 -20.09 -0.08
C GLU A 113 12.59 -19.83 0.43
N PRO A 114 11.76 -20.87 0.65
CA PRO A 114 10.47 -20.70 1.30
C PRO A 114 10.73 -20.12 2.70
N GLY A 115 10.56 -18.81 2.88
CA GLY A 115 10.86 -18.12 4.12
C GLY A 115 10.09 -18.76 5.28
N ALA A 116 10.77 -19.60 6.07
CA ALA A 116 10.24 -20.30 7.25
C ALA A 116 8.79 -20.82 7.11
N SER A 117 8.41 -21.26 5.91
CA SER A 117 7.10 -21.85 5.63
C SER A 117 7.26 -23.28 5.16
N ALA A 118 7.95 -24.09 5.97
CA ALA A 118 7.90 -25.54 5.91
C ALA A 118 8.21 -26.11 7.31
N GLY A 119 7.17 -26.50 8.05
CA GLY A 119 7.27 -27.46 9.14
C GLY A 119 7.43 -26.91 10.57
N ALA A 120 6.29 -26.65 11.22
CA ALA A 120 5.91 -27.14 12.56
C ALA A 120 4.54 -26.56 12.95
#